data_AF-A0A1R2C9S5-F1
#
_entry.id   AF-A0A1R2C9S5-F1
#
_cell.length_a   1.000
_cell.length_b   1.000
_cell.length_c   1.000
_cell.angle_alpha   90.00
_cell.angle_beta   90.00
_cell.angle_gamma   90.00
#
_symmetry.space_group_name_H-M   'P 1'
#
loop_
_entity.id
_entity.type
_entity.pdbx_description
1 polymer ?
#
loop_
_entity_poly.entity_id
_entity_poly.type
_entity_poly.pdbx_seq_one_letter_code
_entity_poly.pdbx_strand_id
1 'polypeptide(L)'
;MSLGKKVFSAAAAMFLAGTAGAFYWRTLNPESESFIHKKILTPDSYKEITSAIRSRFSSKYWPELKAYRTERRRCHPDSAEYQTSVLNFQKTIKRMVEESTNEILKEFRVNKDVFEESVNFYDSDLELKEYGESLIKPINPVLPPTKLSMNDTNTILQYYSNNLKDKNSDIIDFDEYLVITSQIEDEIYRNYRIEIEEVTNAFEKYKDHLEDVVESMKMQTSSILASTDNSF
;
A
#
# COMPACT_ATOMS: atom_id res chain seq x y z
N MET A 1 -14.17 35.43 -49.78
CA MET A 1 -14.01 34.50 -48.63
C MET A 1 -12.80 33.61 -48.87
N SER A 2 -11.81 33.68 -47.97
CA SER A 2 -10.44 33.17 -48.13
C SER A 2 -10.33 31.66 -48.34
N LEU A 3 -9.42 31.26 -49.26
CA LEU A 3 -9.00 29.89 -49.58
C LEU A 3 -8.66 29.05 -48.32
N GLY A 4 -8.19 29.70 -47.25
CA GLY A 4 -7.85 29.05 -45.98
C GLY A 4 -9.03 28.37 -45.29
N LYS A 5 -10.25 28.90 -45.40
CA LYS A 5 -11.43 28.30 -44.73
C LYS A 5 -11.84 26.96 -45.34
N LYS A 6 -11.59 26.74 -46.64
CA LYS A 6 -11.94 25.49 -47.35
C LYS A 6 -10.95 24.36 -47.09
N VAL A 7 -9.67 24.69 -46.90
CA VAL A 7 -8.62 23.71 -46.55
C VAL A 7 -8.79 23.26 -45.10
N PHE A 8 -9.10 24.18 -44.18
CA PHE A 8 -9.41 23.84 -42.78
C PHE A 8 -10.70 23.01 -42.64
N SER A 9 -11.75 23.28 -43.42
CA SER A 9 -12.98 22.47 -43.37
C SER A 9 -12.80 21.07 -43.96
N ALA A 10 -11.98 20.91 -45.00
CA ALA A 10 -11.67 19.61 -45.59
C ALA A 10 -10.74 18.78 -44.69
N ALA A 11 -9.75 19.42 -44.06
CA ALA A 11 -8.87 18.77 -43.08
C ALA A 11 -9.65 18.38 -41.81
N ALA A 12 -10.55 19.24 -41.31
CA ALA A 12 -11.41 18.93 -40.16
C ALA A 12 -12.42 17.82 -40.48
N ALA A 13 -13.00 17.78 -41.69
CA ALA A 13 -13.90 16.72 -42.11
C ALA A 13 -13.18 15.37 -42.27
N MET A 14 -11.94 15.36 -42.78
CA MET A 14 -11.11 14.14 -42.84
C MET A 14 -10.63 13.69 -41.46
N PHE A 15 -10.34 14.62 -40.54
CA PHE A 15 -9.99 14.30 -39.16
C PHE A 15 -11.19 13.71 -38.41
N LEU A 16 -12.39 14.30 -38.55
CA LEU A 16 -13.61 13.82 -37.93
C LEU A 16 -14.10 12.48 -38.52
N ALA A 17 -13.96 12.27 -39.83
CA ALA A 17 -14.27 10.99 -40.45
C ALA A 17 -13.24 9.90 -40.09
N GLY A 18 -11.96 10.25 -39.95
CA GLY A 18 -10.90 9.35 -39.48
C GLY A 18 -11.07 8.98 -38.00
N THR A 19 -11.42 9.94 -37.14
CA THR A 19 -11.69 9.67 -35.72
C THR A 19 -13.01 8.96 -35.52
N ALA A 20 -14.07 9.26 -36.29
CA ALA A 20 -15.34 8.53 -36.23
C ALA A 20 -15.20 7.11 -36.79
N GLY A 21 -14.40 6.90 -37.85
CA GLY A 21 -14.06 5.58 -38.37
C GLY A 21 -13.21 4.77 -37.37
N ALA A 22 -12.24 5.39 -36.70
CA ALA A 22 -11.46 4.76 -35.64
C ALA A 22 -12.30 4.46 -34.39
N PHE A 23 -13.22 5.36 -34.00
CA PHE A 23 -14.14 5.13 -32.88
C PHE A 23 -15.16 4.03 -33.22
N TYR A 24 -15.73 4.05 -34.43
CA TYR A 24 -16.68 3.04 -34.92
C TYR A 24 -16.02 1.66 -35.06
N TRP A 25 -14.80 1.60 -35.60
CA TRP A 25 -14.00 0.36 -35.63
C TRP A 25 -13.62 -0.11 -34.24
N ARG A 26 -13.32 0.78 -33.29
CA ARG A 26 -13.03 0.44 -31.88
C ARG A 26 -14.27 0.07 -31.06
N THR A 27 -15.47 0.51 -31.47
CA THR A 27 -16.75 0.09 -30.88
C THR A 27 -17.29 -1.21 -31.48
N LEU A 28 -16.97 -1.52 -32.74
CA LEU A 28 -17.35 -2.77 -33.42
C LEU A 28 -16.33 -3.90 -33.22
N ASN A 29 -15.05 -3.54 -33.18
CA ASN A 29 -13.96 -4.35 -32.67
C ASN A 29 -13.46 -3.62 -31.43
N PRO A 30 -14.09 -3.80 -30.25
CA PRO A 30 -13.28 -3.69 -29.07
C PRO A 30 -12.09 -4.61 -29.36
N GLU A 31 -10.87 -4.10 -29.34
CA GLU A 31 -9.82 -4.94 -28.82
C GLU A 31 -10.33 -5.29 -27.43
N SER A 32 -11.12 -6.37 -27.36
CA SER A 32 -11.15 -7.21 -26.19
C SER A 32 -9.69 -7.57 -26.06
N GLU A 33 -8.94 -6.77 -25.31
CA GLU A 33 -7.85 -7.29 -24.52
C GLU A 33 -8.47 -8.54 -23.90
N SER A 34 -8.17 -9.69 -24.49
CA SER A 34 -8.89 -10.92 -24.21
C SER A 34 -8.39 -11.37 -22.86
N PHE A 35 -9.02 -10.83 -21.83
CA PHE A 35 -8.79 -11.24 -20.47
C PHE A 35 -9.09 -12.73 -20.40
N ILE A 36 -8.16 -13.49 -19.85
CA ILE A 36 -8.31 -14.94 -19.73
C ILE A 36 -9.41 -15.16 -18.68
N HIS A 37 -10.62 -15.55 -19.12
CA HIS A 37 -11.74 -15.94 -18.26
C HIS A 37 -11.53 -17.35 -17.68
N LYS A 38 -10.46 -17.54 -16.90
CA LYS A 38 -10.35 -18.72 -16.02
C LYS A 38 -11.33 -18.53 -14.85
N LYS A 39 -11.93 -19.62 -14.37
CA LYS A 39 -12.81 -19.56 -13.19
C LYS A 39 -12.04 -19.23 -11.91
N ILE A 40 -10.80 -19.71 -11.80
CA ILE A 40 -9.86 -19.43 -10.70
C ILE A 40 -8.45 -19.45 -11.30
N LEU A 41 -7.55 -18.60 -10.82
CA LEU A 41 -6.13 -18.60 -11.18
C LEU A 41 -5.47 -19.90 -10.70
N THR A 42 -4.48 -20.40 -11.43
CA THR A 42 -3.66 -21.51 -10.91
C THR A 42 -2.80 -20.99 -9.75
N PRO A 43 -2.39 -21.84 -8.77
CA PRO A 43 -1.58 -21.41 -7.65
C PRO A 43 -0.32 -20.62 -8.05
N ASP A 44 0.41 -21.10 -9.07
CA ASP A 44 1.62 -20.43 -9.56
C ASP A 44 1.32 -19.03 -10.13
N SER A 45 0.26 -18.90 -10.94
CA SER A 45 -0.14 -17.61 -11.50
C SER A 45 -0.68 -16.67 -10.43
N TYR A 46 -1.38 -17.20 -9.43
CA TYR A 46 -1.85 -16.42 -8.29
C TYR A 46 -0.67 -15.87 -7.47
N LYS A 47 0.32 -16.71 -7.15
CA LYS A 47 1.56 -16.29 -6.47
C LYS A 47 2.34 -15.25 -7.28
N GLU A 48 2.45 -15.46 -8.59
CA GLU A 48 3.15 -14.54 -9.50
C GLU A 48 2.47 -13.16 -9.54
N ILE A 49 1.16 -13.14 -9.76
CA ILE A 49 0.38 -11.89 -9.87
C ILE A 49 0.38 -11.14 -8.53
N THR A 50 0.10 -11.82 -7.42
CA THR A 50 0.12 -11.19 -6.08
C THR A 50 1.50 -10.62 -5.75
N SER A 51 2.57 -11.34 -6.06
CA SER A 51 3.95 -10.86 -5.89
C SER A 51 4.25 -9.63 -6.76
N ALA A 52 3.75 -9.61 -7.99
CA ALA A 52 3.91 -8.47 -8.90
C ALA A 52 3.13 -7.23 -8.43
N ILE A 53 1.88 -7.41 -7.97
CA ILE A 53 1.07 -6.34 -7.35
C ILE A 53 1.80 -5.76 -6.15
N ARG A 54 2.23 -6.63 -5.23
CA ARG A 54 2.95 -6.23 -4.01
C ARG A 54 4.23 -5.47 -4.35
N SER A 55 4.98 -5.91 -5.35
CA SER A 55 6.20 -5.23 -5.81
C SER A 55 5.91 -3.85 -6.38
N ARG A 56 4.87 -3.72 -7.22
CA ARG A 56 4.44 -2.42 -7.79
C ARG A 56 3.96 -1.47 -6.69
N PHE A 57 3.12 -1.95 -5.78
CA PHE A 57 2.67 -1.19 -4.61
C PHE A 57 3.86 -0.70 -3.78
N SER A 58 4.80 -1.59 -3.46
CA SER A 58 5.98 -1.26 -2.65
C SER A 58 6.82 -0.14 -3.27
N SER A 59 6.99 -0.15 -4.61
CA SER A 59 7.74 0.90 -5.31
C SER A 59 7.10 2.29 -5.21
N LYS A 60 5.76 2.36 -5.07
CA LYS A 60 5.00 3.61 -4.88
C LYS A 60 4.96 4.01 -3.40
N TYR A 61 4.83 3.02 -2.50
CA TYR A 61 4.65 3.21 -1.07
C TYR A 61 5.84 3.92 -0.39
N TRP A 62 7.07 3.47 -0.61
CA TRP A 62 8.23 3.99 0.14
C TRP A 62 8.54 5.46 -0.11
N PRO A 63 8.55 5.96 -1.37
CA PRO A 63 8.70 7.38 -1.64
C PRO A 63 7.60 8.22 -0.99
N GLU A 64 6.35 7.74 -1.04
CA GLU A 64 5.20 8.43 -0.46
C GLU A 64 5.28 8.49 1.07
N LEU A 65 5.58 7.36 1.72
CA LEU A 65 5.75 7.29 3.18
C LEU A 65 6.79 8.30 3.67
N LYS A 66 7.91 8.43 2.95
CA LYS A 66 8.96 9.39 3.28
C LYS A 66 8.48 10.84 3.15
N ALA A 67 7.76 11.15 2.07
CA ALA A 67 7.20 12.48 1.83
C ALA A 67 6.16 12.83 2.92
N TYR A 68 5.23 11.92 3.17
CA TYR A 68 4.20 12.01 4.21
C TYR A 68 4.80 12.24 5.59
N ARG A 69 5.79 11.43 6.01
CA ARG A 69 6.48 11.61 7.30
C ARG A 69 7.14 12.98 7.40
N THR A 70 7.76 13.45 6.32
CA THR A 70 8.40 14.78 6.29
C THR A 70 7.40 15.91 6.46
N GLU A 71 6.23 15.80 5.83
CA GLU A 71 5.15 16.78 5.93
C GLU A 71 4.50 16.73 7.32
N ARG A 72 4.05 15.55 7.75
CA ARG A 72 3.39 15.30 9.04
C ARG A 72 4.21 15.82 10.21
N ARG A 73 5.52 15.62 10.21
CA ARG A 73 6.44 16.07 11.29
C ARG A 73 6.58 17.59 11.40
N ARG A 74 6.06 18.37 10.45
CA ARG A 74 6.00 19.84 10.53
C ARG A 74 4.79 20.32 11.34
N CYS A 75 3.76 19.50 11.46
CA CYS A 75 2.55 19.80 12.20
C CYS A 75 2.77 19.55 13.70
N HIS A 76 2.00 20.24 14.54
CA HIS A 76 1.95 19.93 15.97
C HIS A 76 1.26 18.57 16.17
N PRO A 77 1.77 17.63 17.00
CA PRO A 77 1.22 16.27 17.13
C PRO A 77 -0.27 16.21 17.49
N ASP A 78 -0.75 17.17 18.29
CA ASP A 78 -2.16 17.25 18.72
C ASP A 78 -3.03 18.14 17.81
N SER A 79 -2.50 18.61 16.69
CA SER A 79 -3.27 19.46 15.77
C SER A 79 -4.24 18.65 14.92
N ALA A 80 -5.36 19.28 14.56
CA ALA A 80 -6.31 18.70 13.60
C ALA A 80 -5.66 18.45 12.22
N GLU A 81 -4.67 19.27 11.84
CA GLU A 81 -3.89 19.09 10.62
C GLU A 81 -3.08 17.79 10.66
N TYR A 82 -2.42 17.50 11.79
CA TYR A 82 -1.69 16.24 11.99
C TYR A 82 -2.61 15.03 11.87
N GLN A 83 -3.74 15.04 12.59
CA GLN A 83 -4.72 13.95 12.54
C GLN A 83 -5.24 13.74 11.11
N THR A 84 -5.60 14.83 10.43
CA THR A 84 -6.07 14.78 9.04
C THR A 84 -5.01 14.22 8.09
N SER A 85 -3.74 14.60 8.29
CA SER A 85 -2.61 14.07 7.52
C SER A 85 -2.50 12.54 7.67
N VAL A 86 -2.60 12.03 8.90
CA VAL A 86 -2.54 10.59 9.20
C VAL A 86 -3.67 9.83 8.51
N LEU A 87 -4.90 10.28 8.67
CA LEU A 87 -6.07 9.60 8.11
C LEU A 87 -6.10 9.67 6.57
N ASN A 88 -5.60 10.76 5.98
CA ASN A 88 -5.49 10.88 4.53
C ASN A 88 -4.42 9.95 3.96
N PHE A 89 -3.31 9.73 4.67
CA PHE A 89 -2.28 8.81 4.21
C PHE A 89 -2.80 7.36 4.09
N GLN A 90 -3.68 6.92 4.99
CA GLN A 90 -4.35 5.61 4.87
C GLN A 90 -5.19 5.49 3.59
N LYS A 91 -5.95 6.53 3.26
CA LYS A 91 -6.72 6.57 1.99
C LYS A 91 -5.80 6.52 0.78
N THR A 92 -4.65 7.19 0.85
CA THR A 92 -3.61 7.13 -0.18
C THR A 92 -3.06 5.71 -0.35
N ILE A 93 -2.77 4.99 0.74
CA ILE A 93 -2.32 3.59 0.69
C ILE A 93 -3.35 2.71 -0.01
N LYS A 94 -4.63 2.78 0.37
CA LYS A 94 -5.70 1.99 -0.26
C LYS A 94 -5.75 2.22 -1.77
N ARG A 95 -5.73 3.49 -2.18
CA ARG A 95 -5.69 3.87 -3.60
C ARG A 95 -4.45 3.30 -4.32
N MET A 96 -3.27 3.35 -3.70
CA MET A 96 -2.04 2.81 -4.30
C MET A 96 -2.11 1.30 -4.54
N VAL A 97 -2.73 0.54 -3.63
CA VAL A 97 -2.94 -0.90 -3.77
C VAL A 97 -3.92 -1.18 -4.90
N GLU A 98 -5.04 -0.46 -4.96
CA GLU A 98 -6.04 -0.59 -6.03
C GLU A 98 -5.45 -0.26 -7.41
N GLU A 99 -4.70 0.84 -7.52
CA GLU A 99 -4.00 1.22 -8.75
C GLU A 99 -2.98 0.17 -9.18
N SER A 100 -2.15 -0.31 -8.24
CA SER A 100 -1.14 -1.35 -8.52
C SER A 100 -1.79 -2.66 -8.94
N THR A 101 -2.93 -3.01 -8.32
CA THR A 101 -3.73 -4.18 -8.69
C THR A 101 -4.25 -4.06 -10.11
N ASN A 102 -4.93 -2.95 -10.43
CA ASN A 102 -5.49 -2.71 -11.76
C ASN A 102 -4.41 -2.69 -12.87
N GLU A 103 -3.27 -2.06 -12.60
CA GLU A 103 -2.12 -2.04 -13.53
C GLU A 103 -1.61 -3.47 -13.82
N ILE A 104 -1.33 -4.26 -12.79
CA ILE A 104 -0.78 -5.60 -12.94
C ILE A 104 -1.81 -6.55 -13.57
N LEU A 105 -3.07 -6.51 -13.15
CA LEU A 105 -4.12 -7.35 -13.77
C LEU A 105 -4.25 -7.07 -15.26
N LYS A 106 -4.11 -5.81 -15.68
CA LYS A 106 -4.05 -5.44 -17.09
C LYS A 106 -2.81 -6.00 -17.80
N GLU A 107 -1.63 -5.86 -17.19
CA GLU A 107 -0.36 -6.41 -17.72
C GLU A 107 -0.45 -7.93 -17.94
N PHE A 108 -1.05 -8.66 -16.99
CA PHE A 108 -1.22 -10.11 -17.02
C PHE A 108 -2.47 -10.57 -17.77
N ARG A 109 -3.29 -9.65 -18.29
CA ARG A 109 -4.58 -9.94 -18.95
C ARG A 109 -5.49 -10.82 -18.09
N VAL A 110 -5.57 -10.50 -16.80
CA VAL A 110 -6.49 -11.14 -15.84
C VAL A 110 -7.63 -10.20 -15.50
N ASN A 111 -8.86 -10.72 -15.55
CA ASN A 111 -10.04 -9.96 -15.14
C ASN A 111 -10.02 -9.80 -13.61
N LYS A 112 -10.40 -8.61 -13.12
CA LYS A 112 -10.54 -8.31 -11.70
C LYS A 112 -11.42 -9.31 -10.95
N ASP A 113 -12.57 -9.67 -11.52
CA ASP A 113 -13.50 -10.64 -10.90
C ASP A 113 -12.83 -12.01 -10.69
N VAL A 114 -12.03 -12.46 -11.66
CA VAL A 114 -11.29 -13.73 -11.58
C VAL A 114 -10.22 -13.68 -10.49
N PHE A 115 -9.54 -12.54 -10.35
CA PHE A 115 -8.55 -12.35 -9.30
C PHE A 115 -9.21 -12.35 -7.91
N GLU A 116 -10.31 -11.62 -7.72
CA GLU A 116 -11.07 -11.57 -6.48
C GLU A 116 -11.66 -12.93 -6.09
N GLU A 117 -12.24 -13.65 -7.05
CA GLU A 117 -12.69 -15.04 -6.84
C GLU A 117 -11.52 -15.95 -6.43
N SER A 118 -10.33 -15.74 -6.99
CA SER A 118 -9.14 -16.52 -6.61
C SER A 118 -8.66 -16.20 -5.20
N VAL A 119 -8.68 -14.93 -4.78
CA VAL A 119 -8.36 -14.52 -3.40
C VAL A 119 -9.31 -15.22 -2.42
N ASN A 120 -10.61 -15.15 -2.68
CA ASN A 120 -11.63 -15.78 -1.83
C ASN A 120 -11.51 -17.32 -1.82
N PHE A 121 -11.19 -17.94 -2.96
CA PHE A 121 -11.03 -19.38 -3.06
C PHE A 121 -9.84 -19.89 -2.23
N TYR A 122 -8.74 -19.13 -2.20
CA TYR A 122 -7.51 -19.50 -1.49
C TYR A 122 -7.48 -19.11 -0.01
N ASP A 123 -8.53 -18.47 0.52
CA ASP A 123 -8.62 -18.07 1.94
C ASP A 123 -8.51 -19.25 2.93
N SER A 124 -8.88 -20.45 2.47
CA SER A 124 -8.78 -21.69 3.25
C SER A 124 -7.42 -22.42 3.16
N ASP A 125 -6.56 -22.02 2.22
CA ASP A 125 -5.21 -22.58 2.05
C ASP A 125 -4.19 -21.66 2.72
N LEU A 126 -3.60 -22.10 3.83
CA LEU A 126 -2.69 -21.27 4.64
C LEU A 126 -1.52 -20.70 3.85
N GLU A 127 -0.95 -21.46 2.91
CA GLU A 127 0.23 -21.01 2.14
C GLU A 127 -0.18 -19.97 1.10
N LEU A 128 -1.33 -20.15 0.45
CA LEU A 128 -1.81 -19.23 -0.58
C LEU A 128 -2.50 -18.00 0.01
N LYS A 129 -3.16 -18.14 1.15
CA LYS A 129 -3.79 -17.04 1.89
C LYS A 129 -2.78 -15.92 2.20
N GLU A 130 -1.57 -16.29 2.61
CA GLU A 130 -0.52 -15.31 2.93
C GLU A 130 -0.20 -14.38 1.75
N TYR A 131 -0.27 -14.89 0.51
CA TYR A 131 -0.05 -14.06 -0.68
C TYR A 131 -1.13 -12.99 -0.83
N GLY A 132 -2.40 -13.32 -0.62
CA GLY A 132 -3.50 -12.37 -0.62
C GLY A 132 -3.39 -11.33 0.51
N GLU A 133 -3.14 -11.78 1.73
CA GLU A 133 -2.97 -10.90 2.90
C GLU A 133 -1.75 -9.97 2.76
N SER A 134 -0.72 -10.40 2.03
CA SER A 134 0.51 -9.64 1.86
C SER A 134 0.42 -8.51 0.84
N LEU A 135 -0.66 -8.40 0.05
CA LEU A 135 -0.81 -7.37 -0.98
C LEU A 135 -0.69 -5.94 -0.41
N ILE A 136 -1.23 -5.75 0.78
CA ILE A 136 -1.26 -4.49 1.53
C ILE A 136 -0.02 -4.30 2.42
N LYS A 137 0.87 -5.31 2.51
CA LYS A 137 2.13 -5.24 3.24
C LYS A 137 3.27 -4.91 2.26
N PRO A 138 3.85 -3.70 2.30
CA PRO A 138 4.95 -3.37 1.38
C PRO A 138 6.14 -4.31 1.63
N ILE A 139 6.90 -4.60 0.58
CA ILE A 139 8.20 -5.28 0.66
C ILE A 139 9.17 -4.27 1.24
N ASN A 140 9.72 -4.57 2.41
CA ASN A 140 10.73 -3.72 3.03
C ASN A 140 11.89 -3.48 2.07
N PRO A 141 12.38 -2.23 1.91
CA PRO A 141 13.57 -1.99 1.14
C PRO A 141 14.70 -2.77 1.79
N VAL A 142 15.69 -3.17 1.00
CA VAL A 142 16.92 -3.74 1.55
C VAL A 142 17.59 -2.63 2.35
N LEU A 143 17.37 -2.64 3.66
CA LEU A 143 17.96 -1.67 4.57
C LEU A 143 19.44 -2.02 4.76
N PRO A 144 20.32 -1.01 4.87
CA PRO A 144 21.69 -1.25 5.29
C PRO A 144 21.70 -1.94 6.66
N PRO A 145 22.78 -2.66 7.01
CA PRO A 145 22.94 -3.24 8.34
C PRO A 145 22.66 -2.19 9.42
N THR A 146 21.76 -2.52 10.35
CA THR A 146 21.40 -1.59 11.40
C THR A 146 22.62 -1.18 12.22
N LYS A 147 22.69 0.11 12.56
CA LYS A 147 23.71 0.65 13.47
C LYS A 147 23.27 0.58 14.94
N LEU A 148 22.02 0.17 15.19
CA LEU A 148 21.49 0.03 16.55
C LEU A 148 22.18 -1.11 17.30
N SER A 149 22.65 -0.79 18.51
CA SER A 149 23.03 -1.81 19.47
C SER A 149 21.80 -2.50 20.03
N MET A 150 21.95 -3.72 20.54
CA MET A 150 20.86 -4.45 21.18
C MET A 150 20.22 -3.65 22.33
N ASN A 151 21.03 -2.92 23.10
CA ASN A 151 20.55 -2.09 24.20
C ASN A 151 19.71 -0.90 23.72
N ASP A 152 20.15 -0.24 22.64
CA ASP A 152 19.40 0.87 22.05
C ASP A 152 18.09 0.38 21.42
N THR A 153 18.12 -0.76 20.72
CA THR A 153 16.92 -1.42 20.21
C THR A 153 15.95 -1.72 21.34
N ASN A 154 16.40 -2.38 22.41
CA ASN A 154 15.56 -2.65 23.57
C ASN A 154 14.97 -1.37 24.19
N THR A 155 15.77 -0.33 24.34
CA THR A 155 15.33 0.96 24.91
C THR A 155 14.22 1.60 24.06
N ILE A 156 14.39 1.61 22.74
CA ILE A 156 13.40 2.17 21.81
C ILE A 156 12.12 1.32 21.81
N LEU A 157 12.24 -0.01 21.86
CA LEU A 157 11.11 -0.92 21.93
C LEU A 157 10.30 -0.77 23.22
N GLN A 158 10.98 -0.64 24.36
CA GLN A 158 10.33 -0.37 25.65
C GLN A 158 9.66 1.00 25.65
N TYR A 159 10.30 2.02 25.09
CA TYR A 159 9.69 3.34 24.90
C TYR A 159 8.40 3.23 24.10
N TYR A 160 8.44 2.52 22.97
CA TYR A 160 7.26 2.30 22.12
C TYR A 160 6.14 1.58 22.89
N SER A 161 6.46 0.46 23.55
CA SER A 161 5.49 -0.34 24.30
C SER A 161 4.83 0.44 25.43
N ASN A 162 5.61 1.17 26.22
CA ASN A 162 5.10 1.93 27.35
C ASN A 162 4.18 3.07 26.89
N ASN A 163 4.62 3.86 25.90
CA ASN A 163 3.79 4.94 25.36
C ASN A 163 2.51 4.42 24.70
N LEU A 164 2.58 3.26 24.03
CA LEU A 164 1.39 2.65 23.48
C LEU A 164 0.45 2.21 24.60
N LYS A 165 0.93 1.52 25.64
CA LYS A 165 0.08 1.10 26.77
C LYS A 165 -0.56 2.28 27.50
N ASP A 166 0.20 3.34 27.75
CA ASP A 166 -0.27 4.53 28.45
C ASP A 166 -1.33 5.31 27.65
N LYS A 167 -1.18 5.36 26.31
CA LYS A 167 -2.11 6.05 25.42
C LYS A 167 -3.29 5.17 24.97
N ASN A 168 -3.14 3.84 24.97
CA ASN A 168 -4.09 2.87 24.41
C ASN A 168 -4.96 2.17 25.46
N SER A 169 -4.89 2.57 26.74
CA SER A 169 -5.58 1.86 27.84
C SER A 169 -7.10 1.76 27.69
N ASP A 170 -7.72 2.63 26.88
CA ASP A 170 -9.18 2.74 26.74
C ASP A 170 -9.67 2.88 25.28
N ILE A 171 -8.82 2.61 24.29
CA ILE A 171 -9.12 2.91 22.88
C ILE A 171 -9.82 1.75 22.18
N ILE A 172 -10.97 2.07 21.57
CA ILE A 172 -11.76 1.16 20.74
C ILE A 172 -11.72 1.61 19.26
N ASP A 173 -11.31 2.84 18.97
CA ASP A 173 -11.30 3.42 17.62
C ASP A 173 -9.97 3.18 16.88
N PHE A 174 -10.07 2.64 15.67
CA PHE A 174 -8.93 2.38 14.80
C PHE A 174 -8.24 3.67 14.32
N ASP A 175 -9.01 4.72 14.04
CA ASP A 175 -8.46 5.99 13.57
C ASP A 175 -7.62 6.65 14.67
N GLU A 176 -8.07 6.55 15.93
CA GLU A 176 -7.33 7.03 17.10
C GLU A 176 -6.03 6.23 17.31
N TYR A 177 -6.09 4.90 17.17
CA TYR A 177 -4.91 4.04 17.22
C TYR A 177 -3.86 4.41 16.16
N LEU A 178 -4.28 4.71 14.93
CA LEU A 178 -3.39 5.13 13.85
C LEU A 178 -2.70 6.47 14.14
N VAL A 179 -3.43 7.42 14.72
CA VAL A 179 -2.87 8.71 15.13
C VAL A 179 -1.83 8.51 16.24
N ILE A 180 -2.14 7.73 17.27
CA ILE A 180 -1.24 7.51 18.40
C ILE A 180 0.04 6.80 17.97
N THR A 181 -0.07 5.74 17.19
CA THR A 181 1.10 5.03 16.66
C THR A 181 1.98 5.95 15.80
N SER A 182 1.36 6.77 14.96
CA SER A 182 2.07 7.81 14.18
C SER A 182 2.80 8.82 15.05
N GLN A 183 2.18 9.26 16.15
CA GLN A 183 2.80 10.19 17.10
C GLN A 183 4.00 9.55 17.81
N ILE A 184 3.88 8.30 18.26
CA ILE A 184 4.97 7.56 18.91
C ILE A 184 6.15 7.38 17.93
N GLU A 185 5.89 7.02 16.67
CA GLU A 185 6.93 6.92 15.64
C GLU A 185 7.65 8.25 15.41
N ASP A 186 6.93 9.37 15.39
CA ASP A 186 7.53 10.69 15.25
C ASP A 186 8.32 11.11 16.49
N GLU A 187 7.89 10.72 17.69
CA GLU A 187 8.66 10.91 18.93
C GLU A 187 9.97 10.10 18.90
N ILE A 188 9.92 8.83 18.45
CA ILE A 188 11.11 8.01 18.27
C ILE A 188 12.06 8.67 17.27
N TYR A 189 11.55 9.14 16.13
CA TYR A 189 12.38 9.84 15.15
C TYR A 189 12.99 11.13 15.72
N ARG A 190 12.25 11.91 16.52
CA ARG A 190 12.76 13.13 17.16
C ARG A 190 13.88 12.84 18.16
N ASN A 191 13.72 11.80 18.98
CA ASN A 191 14.64 11.46 20.07
C ASN A 191 15.89 10.70 19.57
N TYR A 192 15.72 9.79 18.63
CA TYR A 192 16.77 8.85 18.21
C TYR A 192 17.25 9.06 16.78
N ARG A 193 16.55 9.86 15.96
CA ARG A 193 16.85 10.09 14.53
C ARG A 193 16.85 8.81 13.70
N ILE A 194 15.93 7.91 14.05
CA ILE A 194 15.81 6.56 13.48
C ILE A 194 14.36 6.34 13.07
N GLU A 195 14.16 5.74 11.90
CA GLU A 195 12.84 5.34 11.42
C GLU A 195 12.43 3.98 11.99
N ILE A 196 11.13 3.73 12.16
CA ILE A 196 10.65 2.49 12.81
C ILE A 196 11.08 1.23 12.06
N GLU A 197 11.27 1.29 10.75
CA GLU A 197 11.75 0.16 9.95
C GLU A 197 13.19 -0.25 10.32
N GLU A 198 14.04 0.70 10.71
CA GLU A 198 15.39 0.42 11.19
C GLU A 198 15.38 -0.27 12.55
N VAL A 199 14.39 0.04 13.39
CA VAL A 199 14.14 -0.63 14.67
C VAL A 199 13.65 -2.05 14.44
N THR A 200 12.70 -2.25 13.52
CA THR A 200 12.21 -3.58 13.13
C THR A 200 13.34 -4.46 12.58
N ASN A 201 14.22 -3.92 11.73
CA ASN A 201 15.37 -4.64 11.22
C ASN A 201 16.38 -5.00 12.33
N ALA A 202 16.60 -4.09 13.28
CA ALA A 202 17.45 -4.36 14.45
C ALA A 202 16.84 -5.42 15.36
N PHE A 203 15.52 -5.40 15.54
CA PHE A 203 14.79 -6.39 16.31
C PHE A 203 14.96 -7.80 15.72
N GLU A 204 14.74 -7.97 14.41
CA GLU A 204 14.92 -9.28 13.77
C GLU A 204 16.35 -9.84 13.93
N LYS A 205 17.36 -8.96 13.98
CA LYS A 205 18.76 -9.35 14.24
C LYS A 205 18.98 -9.85 15.67
N TYR A 206 18.27 -9.29 16.66
CA TYR A 206 18.47 -9.61 18.10
C TYR A 206 17.28 -10.37 18.70
N LYS A 207 16.42 -10.94 17.86
CA LYS A 207 15.12 -11.50 18.24
C LYS A 207 15.22 -12.48 19.40
N ASP A 208 16.16 -13.43 19.32
CA ASP A 208 16.43 -14.45 20.35
C ASP A 208 16.77 -13.88 21.74
N HIS A 209 17.15 -12.61 21.83
CA HIS A 209 17.51 -11.93 23.07
C HIS A 209 16.48 -10.89 23.53
N LEU A 210 15.47 -10.61 22.71
CA LEU A 210 14.49 -9.53 22.95
C LEU A 210 13.03 -10.04 23.00
N GLU A 211 12.79 -11.36 22.97
CA GLU A 211 11.45 -11.98 22.90
C GLU A 211 10.46 -11.47 23.97
N ASP A 212 10.92 -11.12 25.17
CA ASP A 212 10.06 -10.63 26.27
C ASP A 212 9.46 -9.24 26.01
N VAL A 213 9.98 -8.48 25.05
CA VAL A 213 9.57 -7.08 24.74
C VAL A 213 8.54 -7.04 23.59
N VAL A 214 8.29 -8.18 22.94
CA VAL A 214 7.75 -8.28 21.56
C VAL A 214 6.24 -8.13 21.44
N GLU A 215 5.49 -8.39 22.52
CA GLU A 215 4.04 -8.52 22.42
C GLU A 215 3.36 -7.23 21.90
N SER A 216 3.96 -6.06 22.14
CA SER A 216 3.42 -4.77 21.70
C SER A 216 3.68 -4.41 20.23
N MET A 217 4.70 -4.98 19.58
CA MET A 217 5.01 -4.66 18.17
C MET A 217 4.26 -5.54 17.17
N LYS A 218 3.90 -6.77 17.54
CA LYS A 218 3.12 -7.69 16.67
C LYS A 218 1.77 -7.09 16.25
N MET A 219 1.23 -6.14 17.02
CA MET A 219 -0.03 -5.47 16.71
C MET A 219 0.09 -4.39 15.63
N GLN A 220 1.26 -3.81 15.33
CA GLN A 220 1.35 -2.79 14.26
C GLN A 220 1.11 -3.38 12.87
N THR A 221 1.65 -4.56 12.58
CA THR A 221 1.46 -5.18 11.25
C THR A 221 0.11 -5.88 11.11
N SER A 222 -0.53 -6.22 12.23
CA SER A 222 -1.78 -6.99 12.27
C SER A 222 -3.01 -6.08 12.38
N SER A 223 -2.96 -5.04 13.22
CA SER A 223 -4.10 -4.12 13.42
C SER A 223 -4.31 -3.14 12.28
N ILE A 224 -3.25 -2.75 11.53
CA ILE A 224 -3.43 -1.93 10.31
C ILE A 224 -4.26 -2.67 9.24
N LEU A 225 -4.37 -4.00 9.33
CA LEU A 225 -4.92 -4.85 8.27
C LEU A 225 -6.22 -5.57 8.66
N ALA A 226 -6.43 -5.86 9.95
CA ALA A 226 -7.68 -6.47 10.43
C ALA A 226 -8.88 -5.49 10.43
N SER A 227 -8.66 -4.18 10.24
CA SER A 227 -9.74 -3.18 10.12
C SER A 227 -10.02 -2.75 8.68
N THR A 228 -9.20 -3.17 7.70
CA THR A 228 -9.58 -3.13 6.28
C THR A 228 -10.62 -4.19 5.91
N ASP A 229 -10.99 -5.08 6.85
CA ASP A 229 -12.03 -6.11 6.74
C ASP A 229 -13.48 -5.60 6.69
N ASN A 230 -13.69 -4.31 6.43
CA ASN A 230 -14.97 -3.87 5.89
C ASN A 230 -14.87 -3.84 4.36
N SER A 231 -14.96 -5.05 3.79
CA SER A 231 -15.12 -5.39 2.37
C SER A 231 -13.96 -5.03 1.41
N PHE A 232 -13.25 -6.08 0.96
CA PHE A 232 -12.88 -6.21 -0.45
C PHE A 232 -14.13 -6.44 -1.29
#